data_AF-A0A3R7X7A9-F1
#
_entry.id   AF-A0A3R7X7A9-F1
#
_cell.length_a   1.000
_cell.length_b   1.000
_cell.length_c   1.000
_cell.angle_alpha   90.00
_cell.angle_beta   90.00
_cell.angle_gamma   90.00
#
_symmetry.space_group_name_H-M   'P 1'
#
loop_
_entity.id
_entity.type
_entity.pdbx_description
1 polymer ?
#
loop_
_entity_poly.entity_id
_entity_poly.type
_entity_poly.pdbx_seq_one_letter_code
_entity_poly.pdbx_strand_id
1 'polypeptide(L)'
;MAEADINQAVAKMMESLDKGTFRPLQNRLQRCAMECQDRAKDSLSSQPSESQISAAQAGMEKCVSKCVDGHIKLLPTLKKRIEDTVSSAAH
;
A
#
# COMPACT_ATOMS: atom_id res chain seq x y z
N MET A 1 17.26 11.39 -31.78
CA MET A 1 17.99 11.55 -30.51
C MET A 1 17.06 12.11 -29.44
N ALA A 2 16.50 13.32 -29.58
CA ALA A 2 15.57 13.91 -28.61
C ALA A 2 14.40 13.03 -28.14
N GLU A 3 13.75 12.27 -29.04
CA GLU A 3 12.66 11.36 -28.65
C GLU A 3 13.13 10.21 -27.74
N ALA A 4 14.32 9.67 -27.99
CA ALA A 4 14.91 8.61 -27.17
C ALA A 4 15.28 9.15 -25.77
N ASP A 5 15.80 10.38 -25.71
CA ASP A 5 16.15 11.04 -24.45
C ASP A 5 14.90 11.30 -23.59
N ILE A 6 13.81 11.77 -24.21
CA ILE A 6 12.51 11.96 -23.53
C ILE A 6 11.96 10.63 -23.00
N ASN A 7 11.94 9.59 -23.84
CA ASN A 7 11.44 8.27 -23.43
C ASN A 7 12.28 7.69 -22.27
N GLN A 8 13.60 7.89 -22.31
CA GLN A 8 14.48 7.47 -21.22
C GLN A 8 14.22 8.24 -19.92
N ALA A 9 14.02 9.56 -20.00
CA ALA A 9 13.72 10.40 -18.84
C ALA A 9 12.39 9.98 -18.17
N VAL A 10 11.35 9.74 -18.98
CA VAL A 10 10.04 9.27 -18.50
C VAL A 10 10.16 7.91 -17.81
N ALA A 11 10.91 6.96 -18.40
CA ALA A 11 11.12 5.65 -17.81
C ALA A 11 11.81 5.72 -16.44
N LYS A 12 12.86 6.55 -16.31
CA LYS A 12 13.56 6.77 -15.04
C LYS A 12 12.64 7.41 -14.00
N MET A 13 11.86 8.42 -14.38
CA MET A 13 10.90 9.07 -13.50
C MET A 13 9.88 8.05 -12.97
N MET A 14 9.32 7.21 -13.83
CA MET A 14 8.39 6.15 -13.44
C MET A 14 9.03 5.16 -12.47
N GLU A 15 10.27 4.74 -12.73
CA GLU A 15 11.03 3.86 -11.83
C GLU A 15 11.26 4.49 -10.45
N SER A 16 11.62 5.78 -10.41
CA SER A 16 11.78 6.53 -9.15
C SER A 16 10.47 6.64 -8.37
N LEU A 17 9.36 6.90 -9.05
CA LEU A 17 8.03 6.94 -8.42
C LEU A 17 7.62 5.58 -7.85
N ASP A 18 7.83 4.51 -8.62
CA ASP A 18 7.54 3.14 -8.16
C ASP A 18 8.35 2.81 -6.90
N LYS A 19 9.68 2.93 -6.97
CA LYS A 19 10.56 2.53 -5.88
C LYS A 19 10.45 3.44 -4.65
N GLY A 20 10.31 4.75 -4.85
CA GLY A 20 10.32 5.75 -3.78
C GLY A 20 8.97 5.97 -3.11
N THR A 21 7.86 5.70 -3.81
CA THR A 21 6.52 6.09 -3.37
C THR A 21 5.53 4.93 -3.40
N PHE A 22 5.29 4.32 -4.56
CA PHE A 22 4.20 3.35 -4.70
C PHE A 22 4.50 1.99 -4.08
N ARG A 23 5.65 1.41 -4.36
CA ARG A 23 6.06 0.11 -3.81
C ARG A 23 6.14 0.13 -2.28
N PRO A 24 6.69 1.17 -1.62
CA PRO A 24 6.64 1.29 -0.16
C PRO A 24 5.21 1.37 0.40
N LEU A 25 4.30 2.10 -0.25
CA LEU A 25 2.90 2.15 0.16
C LEU A 25 2.23 0.77 0.03
N GLN A 26 2.40 0.12 -1.12
CA GLN A 26 1.86 -1.23 -1.37
C GLN A 26 2.38 -2.23 -0.33
N ASN A 27 3.69 -2.23 -0.05
CA ASN A 27 4.30 -3.11 0.94
C ASN A 27 3.73 -2.90 2.35
N ARG A 28 3.38 -1.66 2.72
CA ARG A 28 2.76 -1.36 4.02
C ARG A 28 1.34 -1.91 4.09
N LEU A 29 0.55 -1.72 3.04
CA LEU A 29 -0.82 -2.26 2.96
C LEU A 29 -0.84 -3.79 2.97
N GLN A 30 0.07 -4.43 2.22
CA GLN A 30 0.21 -5.89 2.20
C GLN A 30 0.56 -6.45 3.58
N ARG A 31 1.56 -5.86 4.26
CA ARG A 31 1.89 -6.26 5.64
C ARG A 31 0.71 -6.13 6.57
N CYS A 32 -0.07 -5.05 6.42
CA CYS A 32 -1.24 -4.86 7.25
C CYS A 32 -2.33 -5.91 7.02
N ALA A 33 -2.57 -6.28 5.76
CA ALA A 33 -3.50 -7.36 5.44
C ALA A 33 -3.04 -8.70 6.03
N MET A 34 -1.74 -9.00 5.99
CA MET A 34 -1.17 -10.20 6.61
C MET A 34 -1.34 -10.17 8.14
N GLU A 35 -0.97 -9.07 8.81
CA GLU A 35 -1.17 -8.93 10.26
C GLU A 35 -2.65 -9.07 10.67
N CYS A 36 -3.57 -8.51 9.89
CA CYS A 36 -5.00 -8.64 10.15
C CYS A 36 -5.50 -10.08 9.93
N GLN A 37 -4.97 -10.77 8.92
CA GLN A 37 -5.28 -12.18 8.68
C GLN A 37 -4.77 -13.06 9.84
N ASP A 38 -3.54 -12.82 10.31
CA ASP A 38 -2.95 -13.59 11.41
C ASP A 38 -3.77 -13.40 12.69
N ARG A 39 -4.13 -12.16 13.03
CA ARG A 39 -5.03 -11.89 14.17
C ARG A 39 -6.38 -12.58 14.05
N ALA A 40 -6.94 -12.65 12.85
CA ALA A 40 -8.21 -13.35 12.62
C ALA A 40 -8.05 -14.86 12.85
N LYS A 41 -6.98 -15.47 12.35
CA LYS A 41 -6.66 -16.89 12.58
C LYS A 41 -6.41 -17.19 14.05
N ASP A 42 -5.64 -16.34 14.75
CA ASP A 42 -5.32 -16.49 16.17
C ASP A 42 -6.56 -16.39 17.07
N SER A 43 -7.62 -15.73 16.59
CA SER A 43 -8.90 -15.62 17.32
C SER A 43 -9.77 -16.88 17.22
N LEU A 44 -9.47 -17.80 16.31
CA LEU A 44 -10.24 -19.02 16.09
C LEU A 44 -9.71 -20.18 16.93
N SER A 45 -10.64 -21.02 17.42
CA SER A 45 -10.29 -22.31 18.06
C SER A 45 -9.89 -23.36 17.02
N SER A 46 -9.37 -24.51 17.45
CA SER A 46 -9.01 -25.62 16.55
C SER A 46 -10.20 -26.21 15.77
N GLN A 47 -11.42 -26.00 16.26
CA GLN A 47 -12.68 -26.39 15.59
C GLN A 47 -13.67 -25.22 15.75
N PRO A 48 -13.55 -24.17 14.93
CA PRO A 48 -14.41 -23.01 15.05
C PRO A 48 -15.78 -23.29 14.44
N SER A 49 -16.83 -22.77 15.07
CA SER A 49 -18.17 -22.72 14.49
C SER A 49 -18.26 -21.68 13.36
N GLU A 50 -19.27 -21.79 12.51
CA GLU A 50 -19.52 -20.81 11.43
C GLU A 50 -19.66 -19.37 11.96
N SER A 51 -20.27 -19.19 13.13
CA SER A 51 -20.41 -17.87 13.75
C SER A 51 -19.06 -17.27 14.17
N GLN A 52 -18.13 -18.10 14.66
CA GLN A 52 -16.77 -17.67 14.98
C GLN A 52 -15.98 -17.31 13.71
N ILE A 53 -16.14 -18.09 12.63
CA ILE A 53 -15.51 -17.79 11.33
C ILE A 53 -16.03 -16.45 10.79
N SER A 54 -17.34 -16.23 10.83
CA SER A 54 -17.95 -14.97 10.38
C SER A 54 -17.49 -13.78 11.23
N ALA A 55 -17.42 -13.94 12.56
CA ALA A 55 -16.90 -12.91 13.45
C ALA A 55 -15.41 -12.60 13.18
N ALA A 56 -14.59 -13.61 12.91
CA ALA A 56 -13.18 -13.43 12.55
C ALA A 56 -13.01 -12.70 11.20
N GLN A 57 -13.84 -13.01 10.21
CA GLN A 57 -13.88 -12.30 8.92
C GLN A 57 -14.24 -10.82 9.10
N ALA A 58 -15.32 -10.52 9.83
CA ALA A 58 -15.71 -9.14 10.12
C ALA A 58 -14.62 -8.39 10.92
N GLY A 59 -13.96 -9.09 11.85
CA GLY A 59 -12.80 -8.56 12.59
C GLY A 59 -11.62 -8.22 11.68
N MET A 60 -11.31 -9.09 10.72
CA MET A 60 -10.26 -8.87 9.71
C MET A 60 -10.58 -7.65 8.86
N GLU A 61 -11.80 -7.54 8.32
CA GLU A 61 -12.23 -6.41 7.51
C GLU A 61 -12.10 -5.08 8.28
N LYS A 62 -12.55 -5.06 9.53
CA LYS A 62 -12.42 -3.89 10.41
C LYS A 62 -10.97 -3.54 10.69
N CYS A 63 -10.11 -4.54 10.85
CA CYS A 63 -8.66 -4.34 11.04
C CYS A 63 -8.04 -3.71 9.79
N VAL A 64 -8.31 -4.25 8.61
CA VAL A 64 -7.81 -3.73 7.33
C VAL A 64 -8.31 -2.31 7.08
N SER A 65 -9.59 -2.04 7.33
CA SER A 65 -10.19 -0.72 7.18
C SER A 65 -9.47 0.34 8.02
N LYS A 66 -9.24 0.08 9.32
CA LYS A 66 -8.48 0.98 10.19
C LYS A 66 -7.06 1.24 9.69
N CYS A 67 -6.45 0.23 9.10
CA CYS A 67 -5.12 0.36 8.55
C CYS A 67 -5.08 1.27 7.32
N VAL A 68 -6.03 1.05 6.41
CA VAL A 68 -6.23 1.91 5.24
C VAL A 68 -6.50 3.35 5.68
N ASP A 69 -7.34 3.58 6.69
CA ASP A 69 -7.60 4.92 7.23
C ASP A 69 -6.31 5.61 7.73
N GLY A 70 -5.42 4.86 8.37
CA GLY A 70 -4.10 5.34 8.78
C GLY A 70 -3.23 5.73 7.58
N HIS A 71 -3.25 4.93 6.51
CA HIS A 71 -2.48 5.20 5.30
C HIS A 71 -3.06 6.31 4.43
N ILE A 72 -4.38 6.50 4.40
CA ILE A 72 -5.05 7.61 3.71
C ILE A 72 -4.54 8.96 4.24
N LYS A 73 -4.28 9.07 5.54
CA LYS A 73 -3.71 10.28 6.15
C LYS A 73 -2.31 10.63 5.64
N LEU A 74 -1.61 9.68 5.02
CA LEU A 74 -0.29 9.88 4.41
C LEU A 74 -0.37 10.34 2.95
N LEU A 75 -1.56 10.34 2.32
CA LEU A 75 -1.73 10.76 0.93
C LEU A 75 -1.18 12.15 0.63
N PRO A 76 -1.32 13.18 1.49
CA PRO A 76 -0.70 14.49 1.24
C PRO A 76 0.83 14.41 1.10
N THR A 77 1.48 13.58 1.92
CA THR A 77 2.93 13.34 1.85
C THR A 77 3.31 12.58 0.59
N LEU A 78 2.50 11.60 0.19
CA LEU A 78 2.72 10.85 -1.06
C LEU A 78 2.57 11.76 -2.29
N LYS A 79 1.53 12.62 -2.31
CA LYS A 79 1.35 13.65 -3.33
C LYS A 79 2.59 14.53 -3.46
N LYS A 80 3.09 15.04 -2.34
CA LYS A 80 4.31 15.87 -2.33
C LYS A 80 5.51 15.14 -2.94
N ARG A 81 5.75 13.87 -2.58
CA ARG A 81 6.84 13.07 -3.16
C ARG A 81 6.70 12.86 -4.67
N ILE A 82 5.46 12.67 -5.15
CA ILE A 82 5.19 12.54 -6.58
C ILE A 82 5.53 13.86 -7.28
N GLU A 83 5.06 14.99 -6.76
CA GLU A 83 5.36 16.33 -7.28
C GLU A 83 6.87 16.61 -7.30
N ASP A 84 7.58 16.28 -6.21
CA ASP A 84 9.04 16.46 -6.11
C ASP A 84 9.77 15.59 -7.15
N THR A 85 9.36 14.34 -7.33
CA THR A 85 9.98 13.42 -8.30
C THR A 85 9.76 13.90 -9.74
N VAL A 86 8.54 14.32 -10.07
CA VAL A 86 8.20 14.85 -11.40
C VAL A 86 8.99 16.15 -11.68
N SER A 87 9.07 17.04 -10.70
CA SER A 87 9.82 18.30 -10.82
C SER A 87 11.32 18.05 -11.01
N SER A 88 11.87 17.04 -10.34
CA SER A 88 13.28 16.66 -10.48
C SER A 88 13.62 16.04 -11.84
N ALA A 89 12.64 15.39 -12.49
CA ALA A 89 12.81 14.80 -13.82
C ALA A 89 12.70 15.82 -14.96
N ALA A 90 12.21 17.04 -14.68
CA ALA A 90 12.09 18.13 -15.63
C ALA A 90 13.38 18.96 -15.79
N HIS A 91 14.41 18.67 -15.00
CA HIS A 91 15.74 19.30 -15.02
C HIS A 91 16.80 18.28 -15.43
#